data_AF-I7KG96-F1
#
_entry.id   AF-I7KG96-F1
#
_cell.length_a   1.000
_cell.length_b   1.000
_cell.length_c   1.000
_cell.angle_alpha   90.00
_cell.angle_beta   90.00
_cell.angle_gamma   90.00
#
_symmetry.space_group_name_H-M   'P 1'
#
loop_
_entity.id
_entity.type
_entity.pdbx_description
1 polymer ?
#
loop_
_entity_poly.entity_id
_entity_poly.type
_entity_poly.pdbx_seq_one_letter_code
_entity_poly.pdbx_strand_id
1 'polypeptide(L)'
;MVQFKKTSWAGLWQGAFYGFLIWVVWHLSLMPILGTTPAPWQMPFAEHFSEFFGHLIWGWSIAAVGYYMIAKQKVQTLTNQYW
;
A
#
# COMPACT_ATOMS: atom_id res chain seq x y z
N MET A 1 20.18 -19.97 -4.70
CA MET A 1 20.17 -19.23 -3.42
C MET A 1 19.65 -17.84 -3.70
N VAL A 2 18.42 -17.54 -3.27
CA VAL A 2 17.80 -16.24 -3.55
C VAL A 2 18.50 -15.21 -2.67
N GLN A 3 19.31 -14.38 -3.31
CA GLN A 3 20.05 -13.31 -2.69
C GLN A 3 19.02 -12.30 -2.16
N PHE A 4 18.88 -12.22 -0.83
CA PHE A 4 18.12 -11.17 -0.18
C PHE A 4 18.83 -9.86 -0.53
N LYS A 5 18.43 -9.23 -1.65
CA LYS A 5 19.00 -7.96 -2.05
C LYS A 5 18.71 -6.97 -0.92
N LYS A 6 19.73 -6.18 -0.60
CA LYS A 6 19.78 -5.12 0.42
C LYS A 6 18.71 -4.01 0.24
N THR A 7 17.70 -4.24 -0.60
CA THR A 7 16.65 -3.33 -1.05
C THR A 7 15.27 -3.64 -0.48
N SER A 8 15.14 -4.55 0.51
CA SER A 8 13.85 -4.81 1.18
C SER A 8 13.18 -3.53 1.67
N TRP A 9 13.97 -2.57 2.14
CA TRP A 9 13.52 -1.23 2.51
C TRP A 9 12.90 -0.45 1.35
N ALA A 10 13.49 -0.50 0.15
CA ALA A 10 12.92 0.16 -1.03
C ALA A 10 11.57 -0.46 -1.41
N GLY A 11 11.44 -1.79 -1.27
CA GLY A 11 10.19 -2.51 -1.47
C GLY A 11 9.07 -2.11 -0.51
N LEU A 12 9.42 -1.78 0.74
CA LEU A 12 8.46 -1.27 1.73
C LEU A 12 7.93 0.12 1.34
N TRP A 13 8.81 1.01 0.85
CA TRP A 13 8.40 2.33 0.35
C TRP A 13 7.55 2.23 -0.93
N GLN A 14 7.83 1.26 -1.80
CA GLN A 14 6.96 0.96 -2.94
C GLN A 14 5.55 0.53 -2.48
N GLY A 15 5.43 -0.26 -1.41
CA GLY A 15 4.14 -0.61 -0.80
C GLY A 15 3.38 0.61 -0.28
N ALA A 16 4.06 1.52 0.43
CA ALA A 16 3.45 2.77 0.89
C ALA A 16 3.00 3.65 -0.28
N PHE A 17 3.83 3.79 -1.32
CA PHE A 17 3.51 4.55 -2.53
C PHE A 17 2.30 3.95 -3.27
N TYR A 18 2.21 2.62 -3.35
CA TYR A 18 1.02 1.94 -3.87
C TYR A 18 -0.24 2.30 -3.07
N GLY A 19 -0.16 2.28 -1.74
CA GLY A 19 -1.25 2.74 -0.87
C GLY A 19 -1.69 4.17 -1.16
N PHE A 20 -0.74 5.09 -1.33
CA PHE A 20 -1.03 6.47 -1.74
C PHE A 20 -1.78 6.57 -3.07
N LEU A 21 -1.35 5.81 -4.10
CA LEU A 21 -2.03 5.82 -5.40
C LEU A 21 -3.47 5.31 -5.28
N ILE A 22 -3.70 4.27 -4.48
CA ILE A 22 -5.04 3.75 -4.21
C ILE A 22 -5.90 4.80 -3.52
N TRP A 23 -5.37 5.50 -2.51
CA TRP A 23 -6.11 6.59 -1.86
C TRP A 23 -6.54 7.68 -2.86
N VAL A 24 -5.66 8.13 -3.74
CA VAL A 24 -6.01 9.15 -4.75
C VAL A 24 -7.08 8.65 -5.73
N VAL A 25 -6.92 7.44 -6.27
CA VAL A 25 -7.86 6.89 -7.26
C VAL A 25 -9.20 6.58 -6.62
N TRP A 26 -9.22 5.91 -5.47
CA TRP A 26 -10.48 5.49 -4.85
C TRP A 26 -11.14 6.62 -4.04
N HIS A 27 -10.45 7.17 -3.05
CA HIS A 27 -11.09 8.07 -2.08
C HIS A 27 -11.27 9.49 -2.63
N LEU A 28 -10.33 9.99 -3.43
CA LEU A 28 -10.45 11.34 -4.00
C LEU A 28 -11.23 11.38 -5.31
N SER A 29 -11.34 10.26 -6.03
CA SER A 29 -11.93 10.22 -7.38
C SER A 29 -13.15 9.31 -7.45
N LEU A 30 -12.97 7.98 -7.37
CA LEU A 30 -14.06 7.03 -7.65
C LEU A 30 -15.21 7.12 -6.64
N MET A 31 -14.94 7.17 -5.33
CA MET A 31 -16.00 7.23 -4.32
C MET A 31 -16.84 8.51 -4.41
N PRO A 32 -16.25 9.72 -4.56
CA PRO A 32 -17.03 10.93 -4.82
C PRO A 32 -17.82 10.86 -6.13
N ILE A 33 -17.26 10.32 -7.21
CA ILE A 33 -17.95 10.16 -8.50
C ILE A 33 -19.14 9.21 -8.38
N LEU A 34 -19.00 8.13 -7.60
CA LEU A 34 -20.05 7.15 -7.35
C LEU A 34 -21.05 7.62 -6.27
N GLY A 35 -20.83 8.78 -5.66
CA GLY A 35 -21.69 9.33 -4.61
C GLY A 35 -21.68 8.52 -3.31
N THR A 36 -20.67 7.67 -3.09
CA THR A 36 -20.54 6.86 -1.86
C THR A 36 -19.89 7.65 -0.72
N THR A 37 -19.14 8.71 -1.04
CA THR A 37 -18.58 9.67 -0.09
C THR A 37 -18.84 11.11 -0.54
N PRO A 38 -18.86 12.09 0.39
CA PRO A 38 -18.85 13.50 0.04
C PRO A 38 -17.62 13.87 -0.81
N ALA A 39 -17.69 14.99 -1.51
CA ALA A 39 -16.53 15.47 -2.24
C ALA A 39 -15.37 15.80 -1.28
N PRO A 40 -14.09 15.64 -1.68
CA PRO A 40 -12.95 15.82 -0.78
C PRO A 40 -12.95 17.19 -0.10
N TRP A 41 -13.29 18.28 -0.78
CA TRP A 41 -13.33 19.62 -0.16
C TRP A 41 -14.44 19.81 0.90
N GLN A 42 -15.35 18.84 1.08
CA GLN A 42 -16.44 18.88 2.06
C GLN A 42 -16.16 18.00 3.29
N MET A 43 -15.13 17.17 3.24
CA MET A 43 -14.87 16.17 4.26
C MET A 43 -13.93 16.72 5.36
N PRO A 44 -14.15 16.41 6.66
CA PRO A 44 -13.31 16.91 7.74
C PRO A 44 -11.83 16.56 7.56
N PHE A 45 -10.93 17.40 8.07
CA PHE A 45 -9.48 17.14 7.99
C PHE A 45 -9.09 15.82 8.68
N ALA A 46 -9.70 15.51 9.82
CA ALA A 46 -9.43 14.28 10.55
C ALA A 46 -9.72 13.03 9.71
N GLU A 47 -10.77 13.07 8.89
CA GLU A 47 -11.14 11.99 7.97
C GLU A 47 -10.11 11.88 6.82
N HIS A 48 -9.72 13.00 6.19
CA HIS A 48 -8.67 12.96 5.16
C HIS A 48 -7.36 12.42 5.68
N PHE A 49 -6.99 12.84 6.89
CA PHE A 49 -5.75 12.41 7.51
C PHE A 49 -5.80 10.91 7.83
N SER A 50 -6.90 10.42 8.41
CA SER A 50 -7.05 9.01 8.74
C SER A 50 -7.10 8.13 7.48
N GLU A 51 -7.78 8.56 6.41
CA GLU A 51 -7.81 7.84 5.14
C GLU A 51 -6.43 7.79 4.47
N PHE A 52 -5.77 8.95 4.31
CA PHE A 52 -4.45 9.02 3.69
C PHE A 52 -3.42 8.20 4.47
N PHE A 53 -3.34 8.41 5.79
CA PHE A 53 -2.39 7.71 6.65
C PHE A 53 -2.69 6.21 6.74
N GLY A 54 -3.96 5.85 6.82
CA GLY A 54 -4.42 4.47 6.80
C GLY A 54 -3.99 3.73 5.53
N HIS A 55 -4.14 4.35 4.35
CA HIS A 55 -3.72 3.76 3.07
C HIS A 55 -2.22 3.59 2.94
N LEU A 56 -1.43 4.55 3.42
CA LEU A 56 0.03 4.42 3.46
C LEU A 56 0.46 3.21 4.30
N ILE A 57 -0.09 3.07 5.51
CA ILE A 57 0.22 1.95 6.41
C ILE A 57 -0.29 0.63 5.83
N TRP A 58 -1.50 0.62 5.29
CA TRP A 58 -2.11 -0.55 4.66
C TRP A 58 -1.21 -1.09 3.54
N GLY A 59 -0.84 -0.26 2.56
CA GLY A 59 0.01 -0.67 1.44
C GLY A 59 1.42 -1.11 1.91
N TRP A 60 2.01 -0.39 2.86
CA TRP A 60 3.28 -0.76 3.48
C TRP A 60 3.21 -2.12 4.18
N SER A 61 2.15 -2.37 4.95
CA SER A 61 1.98 -3.61 5.72
C SER A 61 1.87 -4.84 4.82
N ILE A 62 1.18 -4.73 3.69
CA ILE A 62 1.09 -5.79 2.68
C ILE A 62 2.48 -6.13 2.16
N ALA A 63 3.27 -5.10 1.79
CA ALA A 63 4.64 -5.31 1.34
C ALA A 63 5.49 -5.97 2.44
N ALA A 64 5.41 -5.48 3.68
CA ALA A 64 6.15 -6.04 4.82
C ALA A 64 5.85 -7.53 5.04
N VAL A 65 4.57 -7.90 5.05
CA VAL A 65 4.13 -9.29 5.20
C VAL A 65 4.60 -10.14 4.00
N GLY A 66 4.47 -9.62 2.77
CA GLY A 66 4.94 -10.31 1.57
C GLY A 66 6.44 -10.62 1.62
N TYR A 67 7.26 -9.64 1.99
CA TYR A 67 8.71 -9.84 2.17
C TYR A 67 9.02 -10.83 3.28
N TYR A 68 8.30 -10.78 4.40
CA TYR A 68 8.46 -11.72 5.50
C TYR A 68 8.16 -13.16 5.08
N MET A 69 7.05 -13.38 4.35
CA MET A 69 6.66 -14.70 3.85
C MET A 69 7.68 -15.26 2.84
N ILE A 70 8.17 -14.42 1.91
CA ILE A 70 9.23 -14.80 0.97
C ILE A 70 10.52 -15.20 1.73
N ALA A 71 10.84 -14.52 2.83
CA ALA A 71 12.03 -14.83 3.64
C ALA A 71 11.91 -16.15 4.42
N LYS A 72 10.69 -16.53 4.80
CA LYS A 72 10.42 -17.67 5.68
C LYS A 72 9.86 -18.90 4.97
N GLN A 73 9.66 -18.83 3.66
CA GLN A 73 9.20 -19.97 2.88
C GLN A 73 10.20 -21.13 2.96
N LYS A 74 9.68 -22.35 3.18
CA LYS A 74 10.48 -23.58 3.16
C LYS A 74 10.63 -24.16 1.75
N VAL A 75 9.66 -23.86 0.88
CA VAL A 75 9.63 -24.22 -0.54
C VAL A 75 9.64 -22.90 -1.31
N GLN A 76 10.52 -22.76 -2.30
CA GLN A 76 10.76 -21.50 -3.03
C GLN A 76 9.66 -21.17 -4.06
N THR A 77 8.41 -21.14 -3.63
CA THR A 77 7.26 -20.82 -4.49
C THR A 77 6.96 -19.33 -4.57
N LEU A 78 7.31 -18.55 -3.55
CA LEU A 78 7.10 -17.12 -3.48
C LEU A 78 8.37 -16.40 -3.89
N THR A 79 8.33 -15.66 -4.98
CA THR A 79 9.49 -14.94 -5.47
C THR A 79 9.15 -13.47 -5.63
N ASN A 80 10.11 -12.61 -5.31
CA ASN A 80 10.00 -11.19 -5.64
C ASN A 80 10.49 -10.97 -7.08
N GLN A 81 9.69 -11.40 -8.07
CA GLN A 81 10.03 -11.27 -9.50
C GLN A 81 9.47 -9.99 -10.13
N TYR A 82 8.57 -9.29 -9.43
CA TYR A 82 7.79 -8.20 -9.99
C TYR A 82 8.21 -6.82 -9.47
N TRP A 83 9.42 -6.73 -8.90
CA TRP A 83 10.12 -5.48 -8.59
C TRP A 83 11.60 -5.55 -9.03
#